data_AF-A0A2E0U883-F1
#
_entry.id   AF-A0A2E0U883-F1
#
_cell.length_a   1.000
_cell.length_b   1.000
_cell.length_c   1.000
_cell.angle_alpha   90.00
_cell.angle_beta   90.00
_cell.angle_gamma   90.00
#
_symmetry.space_group_name_H-M   'P 1'
#
loop_
_entity.id
_entity.type
_entity.pdbx_description
1 polymer ?
#
loop_
_entity_poly.entity_id
_entity_poly.type
_entity_poly.pdbx_seq_one_letter_code
_entity_poly.pdbx_strand_id
1 'polypeptide(L)'
;MHSERDSSAQKSTIDSLRAEIQYNRKIRRQDAWGEKGKVLSSVVLQKVEKIFFEIGNGNLEVARTELKTSNLDKIFDADLLAAIEEGLGTGNWLQLKPLFLNTKFITQDGLIFWVAPYRQFRNGTRFEKVTGILGVAPIRNSYSQIRETAEQHFGGNFHAISEIIGFRRISCVGIAGGKEGEAFLVPNGWLIGDVSEGVALNDMTEQYARIRASETTVRRILSRNSADLVLSAVMDTIKGASLQNLEFQFHEVAHGIGL
;
A
#
# COMPACT_ATOMS: atom_id res chain seq x y z
N MET A 1 32.86 18.06 19.99
CA MET A 1 32.47 17.78 18.58
C MET A 1 31.63 16.50 18.40
N HIS A 2 31.02 15.91 19.45
CA HIS A 2 30.09 14.77 19.28
C HIS A 2 28.61 15.12 19.56
N SER A 3 28.29 16.25 20.21
CA SER A 3 26.89 16.62 20.51
C SER A 3 26.13 17.32 19.36
N GLU A 4 26.84 17.91 18.38
CA GLU A 4 26.20 18.64 17.28
C GLU A 4 25.71 17.73 16.14
N ARG A 5 26.29 16.53 15.99
CA ARG A 5 25.89 15.56 14.96
C ARG A 5 24.58 14.84 15.32
N ASP A 6 24.36 14.53 16.60
CA ASP A 6 23.13 13.89 17.07
C ASP A 6 21.92 14.83 17.05
N SER A 7 22.13 16.11 17.37
CA SER A 7 21.10 17.15 17.28
C SER A 7 20.64 17.39 15.82
N SER A 8 21.58 17.36 14.87
CA SER A 8 21.32 17.47 13.44
C SER A 8 20.48 16.30 12.91
N ALA A 9 20.83 15.06 13.27
CA ALA A 9 20.12 13.86 12.83
C ALA A 9 18.71 13.76 13.42
N GLN A 10 18.54 14.12 14.70
CA GLN A 10 17.23 14.20 15.34
C GLN A 10 16.36 15.29 14.72
N LYS A 11 16.93 16.47 14.42
CA LYS A 11 16.21 17.57 13.77
C LYS A 11 15.75 17.21 12.35
N SER A 12 16.62 16.56 11.56
CA SER A 12 16.27 16.02 10.24
C SER A 12 15.13 14.98 10.30
N THR A 13 15.14 14.12 11.32
CA THR A 13 14.08 13.12 11.52
C THR A 13 12.75 13.78 11.89
N ILE A 14 12.77 14.76 12.80
CA ILE A 14 11.59 15.52 13.21
C ILE A 14 11.03 16.35 12.05
N ASP A 15 11.90 16.94 11.22
CA ASP A 15 11.47 17.72 10.05
C ASP A 15 10.90 16.82 8.95
N SER A 16 11.43 15.61 8.77
CA SER A 16 10.85 14.59 7.88
C SER A 16 9.46 14.13 8.35
N LEU A 17 9.29 13.88 9.65
CA LEU A 17 8.00 13.52 10.25
C LEU A 17 6.99 14.67 10.15
N ARG A 18 7.42 15.93 10.33
CA ARG A 18 6.56 17.11 10.16
C ARG A 18 6.13 17.30 8.70
N ALA A 19 7.04 17.09 7.75
CA ALA A 19 6.73 17.14 6.33
C ALA A 19 5.75 16.01 5.93
N GLU A 20 5.94 14.81 6.45
CA GLU A 20 5.05 13.66 6.24
C GLU A 20 3.65 13.91 6.86
N ILE A 21 3.58 14.45 8.08
CA ILE A 21 2.31 14.83 8.73
C ILE A 21 1.61 15.95 7.96
N GLN A 22 2.34 16.97 7.48
CA GLN A 22 1.76 18.04 6.66
C GLN A 22 1.31 17.54 5.29
N TYR A 23 2.07 16.64 4.67
CA TYR A 23 1.71 15.98 3.41
C TYR A 23 0.43 15.14 3.57
N ASN A 24 0.38 14.29 4.60
CA ASN A 24 -0.81 13.48 4.92
C ASN A 24 -2.02 14.36 5.24
N ARG A 25 -1.84 15.51 5.92
CA ARG A 25 -2.92 16.49 6.17
C ARG A 25 -3.37 17.23 4.92
N LYS A 26 -2.46 17.55 4.00
CA LYS A 26 -2.79 18.25 2.73
C LYS A 26 -3.51 17.32 1.77
N ILE A 27 -3.09 16.06 1.68
CA ILE A 27 -3.77 15.05 0.87
C ILE A 27 -5.12 14.63 1.48
N ARG A 28 -5.27 14.60 2.82
CA ARG A 28 -6.58 14.41 3.48
C ARG A 28 -7.60 15.52 3.13
N ARG A 29 -7.17 16.67 2.61
CA ARG A 29 -8.02 17.83 2.26
C ARG A 29 -8.22 18.05 0.76
N GLN A 30 -7.39 17.46 -0.10
CA GLN A 30 -7.55 17.58 -1.54
C GLN A 30 -8.20 16.30 -2.07
N ASP A 31 -9.34 16.46 -2.72
CA ASP A 31 -10.04 15.50 -3.56
C ASP A 31 -9.14 15.03 -4.72
N ALA A 32 -8.05 14.34 -4.39
CA ALA A 32 -6.88 14.16 -5.24
C ALA A 32 -7.07 13.06 -6.30
N TRP A 33 -8.31 12.74 -6.67
CA TRP A 33 -8.63 11.86 -7.79
C TRP A 33 -9.86 12.31 -8.57
N GLY A 34 -10.44 13.47 -8.24
CA GLY A 34 -11.71 13.92 -8.84
C GLY A 34 -12.93 13.08 -8.44
N GLU A 35 -12.73 11.98 -7.73
CA GLU A 35 -13.79 11.16 -7.17
C GLU A 35 -14.09 11.62 -5.74
N LYS A 36 -15.39 11.76 -5.44
CA LYS A 36 -15.93 12.03 -4.11
C LYS A 36 -15.67 10.81 -3.20
N GLY A 37 -14.42 10.51 -2.90
CA GLY A 37 -14.08 9.51 -1.89
C GLY A 37 -14.68 9.96 -0.56
N LYS A 38 -15.46 9.09 0.10
CA LYS A 38 -15.92 9.37 1.46
C LYS A 38 -14.70 9.66 2.33
N VAL A 39 -14.61 10.88 2.84
CA VAL A 39 -13.64 11.21 3.88
C VAL A 39 -13.99 10.34 5.08
N LEU A 40 -13.13 9.37 5.40
CA LEU A 40 -13.24 8.61 6.64
C LEU A 40 -13.32 9.60 7.80
N SER A 41 -14.33 9.44 8.66
CA SER A 41 -14.46 10.32 9.81
C SER A 41 -13.21 10.21 10.69
N SER A 42 -12.84 11.32 11.33
CA SER A 42 -11.68 11.35 12.24
C SER A 42 -11.77 10.27 13.32
N VAL A 43 -12.98 9.95 13.77
CA VAL A 43 -13.25 8.90 14.75
C VAL A 43 -12.91 7.51 14.22
N VAL A 44 -13.31 7.18 12.99
CA VAL A 44 -13.01 5.88 12.38
C VAL A 44 -11.51 5.71 12.18
N LEU A 45 -10.85 6.76 11.70
CA LEU A 45 -9.41 6.75 11.51
C LEU A 45 -8.67 6.52 12.84
N GLN A 46 -9.04 7.22 13.91
CA GLN A 46 -8.44 7.05 15.23
C GLN A 46 -8.56 5.61 15.74
N LYS A 47 -9.69 4.94 15.47
CA LYS A 47 -9.89 3.54 15.84
C LYS A 47 -8.94 2.61 15.08
N VAL A 48 -8.81 2.80 13.76
CA VAL A 48 -7.87 2.01 12.95
C VAL A 48 -6.42 2.26 13.36
N GLU A 49 -6.04 3.53 13.58
CA GLU A 49 -4.70 3.89 14.05
C GLU A 49 -4.40 3.25 15.42
N LYS A 50 -5.37 3.15 16.31
CA LYS A 50 -5.21 2.44 17.60
C LYS A 50 -5.03 0.94 17.42
N ILE A 51 -5.83 0.28 16.57
CA ILE A 51 -5.65 -1.14 16.23
C ILE A 51 -4.23 -1.39 15.68
N PHE A 52 -3.78 -0.54 14.75
CA PHE A 52 -2.45 -0.64 14.15
C PHE A 52 -1.34 -0.39 15.16
N PHE A 53 -1.52 0.56 16.08
CA PHE A 53 -0.57 0.81 17.16
C PHE A 53 -0.37 -0.44 18.04
N GLU A 54 -1.45 -1.10 18.43
CA GLU A 54 -1.38 -2.33 19.25
C GLU A 54 -0.74 -3.50 18.48
N ILE A 55 -1.06 -3.65 17.18
CA ILE A 55 -0.37 -4.63 16.31
C ILE A 55 1.14 -4.36 16.28
N GLY A 56 1.54 -3.09 16.13
CA GLY A 56 2.94 -2.69 16.06
C GLY A 56 3.73 -2.99 17.33
N ASN A 57 3.06 -2.96 18.49
CA ASN A 57 3.62 -3.32 19.79
C ASN A 57 3.55 -4.83 20.10
N GLY A 58 2.96 -5.65 19.21
CA GLY A 58 2.76 -7.08 19.42
C GLY A 58 1.58 -7.42 20.36
N ASN A 59 0.76 -6.45 20.73
CA ASN A 59 -0.40 -6.61 21.61
C ASN A 59 -1.64 -7.09 20.83
N LEU A 60 -1.56 -8.27 20.19
CA LEU A 60 -2.58 -8.73 19.24
C LEU A 60 -3.97 -8.91 19.87
N GLU A 61 -4.06 -9.36 21.12
CA GLU A 61 -5.35 -9.47 21.84
C GLU A 61 -6.00 -8.10 22.15
N VAL A 62 -5.18 -7.08 22.40
CA VAL A 62 -5.68 -5.71 22.58
C VAL A 62 -6.18 -5.19 21.23
N ALA A 63 -5.39 -5.35 20.17
CA ALA A 63 -5.79 -5.00 18.80
C ALA A 63 -7.12 -5.68 18.40
N ARG A 64 -7.28 -6.96 18.75
CA ARG A 64 -8.51 -7.72 18.54
C ARG A 64 -9.69 -7.11 19.29
N THR A 65 -9.52 -6.76 20.56
CA THR A 65 -10.57 -6.14 21.38
C THR A 65 -10.98 -4.77 20.83
N GLU A 66 -10.01 -3.97 20.39
CA GLU A 66 -10.26 -2.69 19.71
C GLU A 66 -11.02 -2.90 18.40
N LEU A 67 -10.66 -3.91 17.59
CA LEU A 67 -11.38 -4.25 16.37
C LEU A 67 -12.85 -4.57 16.65
N LYS A 68 -13.16 -5.43 17.63
CA LYS A 68 -14.54 -5.78 18.00
C LYS A 68 -15.39 -4.57 18.42
N THR A 69 -14.78 -3.63 19.14
CA THR A 69 -15.50 -2.48 19.72
C THR A 69 -15.51 -1.25 18.78
N SER A 70 -14.86 -1.36 17.63
CA SER A 70 -14.64 -0.24 16.71
C SER A 70 -15.88 0.13 15.86
N ASN A 71 -16.89 -0.73 15.75
CA ASN A 71 -18.04 -0.56 14.84
C ASN A 71 -17.62 -0.25 13.39
N LEU A 72 -16.54 -0.92 12.93
CA LEU A 72 -16.02 -0.80 11.58
C LEU A 72 -16.86 -1.54 10.53
N ASP A 73 -17.77 -2.40 10.96
CA ASP A 73 -18.74 -3.17 10.17
C ASP A 73 -19.70 -2.30 9.34
N LYS A 74 -19.84 -1.02 9.72
CA LYS A 74 -20.59 -0.03 8.95
C LYS A 74 -19.86 0.46 7.69
N ILE A 75 -18.58 0.12 7.56
CA ILE A 75 -17.68 0.64 6.51
C ILE A 75 -17.04 -0.52 5.75
N PHE A 76 -16.56 -1.53 6.48
CA PHE A 76 -15.88 -2.69 5.93
C PHE A 76 -16.76 -3.94 6.06
N ASP A 77 -16.47 -4.92 5.19
CA ASP A 77 -17.18 -6.19 5.14
C ASP A 77 -17.10 -6.92 6.50
N ALA A 78 -18.23 -7.40 7.01
CA ALA A 78 -18.30 -8.01 8.34
C ALA A 78 -17.53 -9.33 8.40
N ASP A 79 -17.52 -10.12 7.32
CA ASP A 79 -16.80 -11.38 7.25
C ASP A 79 -15.29 -11.13 7.27
N LEU A 80 -14.84 -10.05 6.63
CA LEU A 80 -13.45 -9.57 6.72
C LEU A 80 -13.05 -9.22 8.15
N LEU A 81 -13.88 -8.43 8.84
CA LEU A 81 -13.59 -8.06 10.22
C LEU A 81 -13.56 -9.27 11.15
N ALA A 82 -14.48 -10.22 10.97
CA ALA A 82 -14.50 -11.47 11.73
C ALA A 82 -13.25 -12.33 11.47
N ALA A 83 -12.84 -12.46 10.20
CA ALA A 83 -11.64 -13.22 9.84
C ALA A 83 -10.34 -12.58 10.37
N ILE A 84 -10.24 -11.25 10.36
CA ILE A 84 -9.12 -10.54 10.99
C ILE A 84 -9.16 -10.75 12.51
N GLU A 85 -10.33 -10.68 13.12
CA GLU A 85 -10.50 -10.89 14.56
C GLU A 85 -10.04 -12.30 14.98
N GLU A 86 -10.44 -13.33 14.24
CA GLU A 86 -10.01 -14.71 14.47
C GLU A 86 -8.50 -14.86 14.30
N GLY A 87 -7.93 -14.29 13.24
CA GLY A 87 -6.50 -14.32 12.98
C GLY A 87 -5.68 -13.66 14.09
N LEU A 88 -6.13 -12.51 14.59
CA LEU A 88 -5.48 -11.82 15.71
C LEU A 88 -5.54 -12.62 17.02
N GLY A 89 -6.63 -13.35 17.27
CA GLY A 89 -6.83 -14.09 18.52
C GLY A 89 -6.28 -15.52 18.54
N THR A 90 -6.22 -16.17 17.38
CA THR A 90 -5.85 -17.60 17.27
C THR A 90 -4.58 -17.82 16.47
N GLY A 91 -4.12 -16.82 15.72
CA GLY A 91 -3.08 -16.98 14.70
C GLY A 91 -3.54 -17.74 13.46
N ASN A 92 -4.82 -18.16 13.38
CA ASN A 92 -5.38 -18.81 12.21
C ASN A 92 -5.91 -17.76 11.23
N TRP A 93 -5.19 -17.55 10.13
CA TRP A 93 -5.54 -16.56 9.12
C TRP A 93 -6.28 -17.14 7.92
N LEU A 94 -6.54 -18.47 7.88
CA LEU A 94 -7.04 -19.16 6.68
C LEU A 94 -8.36 -18.58 6.13
N GLN A 95 -9.22 -18.05 7.00
CA GLN A 95 -10.49 -17.44 6.59
C GLN A 95 -10.30 -16.19 5.72
N LEU A 96 -9.14 -15.54 5.78
CA LEU A 96 -8.81 -14.41 4.92
C LEU A 96 -8.56 -14.82 3.46
N LYS A 97 -8.26 -16.10 3.17
CA LYS A 97 -7.94 -16.57 1.81
C LYS A 97 -9.03 -16.23 0.80
N PRO A 98 -10.29 -16.67 0.96
CA PRO A 98 -11.35 -16.34 0.01
C PRO A 98 -11.63 -14.83 -0.06
N LEU A 99 -11.43 -14.09 1.03
CA LEU A 99 -11.65 -12.64 1.06
C LEU A 99 -10.58 -11.88 0.30
N PHE A 100 -9.33 -12.34 0.36
CA PHE A 100 -8.22 -11.82 -0.43
C PHE A 100 -8.44 -12.05 -1.92
N LEU A 101 -8.71 -13.30 -2.31
CA LEU A 101 -8.89 -13.71 -3.70
C LEU A 101 -10.05 -12.97 -4.39
N ASN A 102 -11.13 -12.71 -3.64
CA ASN A 102 -12.29 -11.97 -4.14
C ASN A 102 -12.20 -10.45 -3.90
N THR A 103 -11.06 -9.93 -3.45
CA THR A 103 -10.82 -8.50 -3.17
C THR A 103 -11.82 -7.86 -2.19
N LYS A 104 -12.39 -8.64 -1.25
CA LYS A 104 -13.38 -8.19 -0.25
C LYS A 104 -12.83 -7.21 0.78
N PHE A 105 -11.50 -7.05 0.81
CA PHE A 105 -10.80 -6.06 1.60
C PHE A 105 -10.83 -4.64 1.01
N ILE A 106 -11.47 -4.49 -0.16
CA ILE A 106 -11.71 -3.20 -0.82
C ILE A 106 -13.21 -2.93 -0.86
N THR A 107 -13.64 -1.77 -0.36
CA THR A 107 -15.04 -1.36 -0.41
C THR A 107 -15.43 -0.89 -1.80
N GLN A 108 -16.73 -0.78 -2.07
CA GLN A 108 -17.24 -0.22 -3.34
C GLN A 108 -16.74 1.21 -3.59
N ASP A 109 -16.48 1.97 -2.52
CA ASP A 109 -15.95 3.34 -2.58
C ASP A 109 -14.40 3.37 -2.68
N GLY A 110 -13.75 2.21 -2.88
CA GLY A 110 -12.29 2.11 -3.05
C GLY A 110 -11.47 2.14 -1.75
N LEU A 111 -12.10 2.08 -0.57
CA LEU A 111 -11.37 2.03 0.70
C LEU A 111 -10.77 0.63 0.90
N ILE A 112 -9.48 0.59 1.19
CA ILE A 112 -8.74 -0.63 1.51
C ILE A 112 -8.62 -0.75 3.03
N PHE A 113 -9.00 -1.90 3.59
CA PHE A 113 -8.63 -2.29 4.94
C PHE A 113 -8.20 -3.75 4.96
N TRP A 114 -6.94 -3.98 5.32
CA TRP A 114 -6.36 -5.31 5.31
C TRP A 114 -5.42 -5.50 6.50
N VAL A 115 -5.53 -6.63 7.18
CA VAL A 115 -4.62 -7.02 8.28
C VAL A 115 -4.34 -8.50 8.17
N ALA A 116 -3.07 -8.85 7.96
CA ALA A 116 -2.63 -10.23 7.89
C ALA A 116 -1.11 -10.34 8.12
N PRO A 117 -0.58 -11.50 8.50
CA PRO A 117 0.85 -11.76 8.52
C PRO A 117 1.41 -11.69 7.10
N TYR A 118 2.50 -10.94 6.96
CA TYR A 118 3.25 -10.82 5.72
C TYR A 118 4.70 -11.23 5.95
N ARG A 119 5.29 -11.84 4.93
CA ARG A 119 6.68 -12.26 4.90
C ARG A 119 7.42 -11.50 3.80
N GLN A 120 8.57 -10.94 4.17
CA GLN A 120 9.51 -10.36 3.22
C GLN A 120 10.88 -11.01 3.37
N PHE A 121 11.63 -11.01 2.28
CA PHE A 121 13.04 -11.38 2.25
C PHE A 121 13.86 -10.15 1.88
N ARG A 122 14.76 -9.74 2.77
CA ARG A 122 15.62 -8.58 2.53
C ARG A 122 17.04 -8.89 2.95
N ASN A 123 17.99 -8.67 2.03
CA ASN A 123 19.42 -8.94 2.24
C ASN A 123 19.71 -10.37 2.77
N GLY A 124 18.97 -11.36 2.27
CA GLY A 124 19.08 -12.76 2.71
C GLY A 124 18.41 -13.08 4.05
N THR A 125 17.84 -12.09 4.74
CA THR A 125 17.12 -12.29 6.00
C THR A 125 15.62 -12.30 5.77
N ARG A 126 14.94 -13.26 6.39
CA ARG A 126 13.48 -13.39 6.40
C ARG A 126 12.89 -12.59 7.56
N PHE A 127 11.90 -11.74 7.26
CA PHE A 127 11.14 -11.00 8.25
C PHE A 127 9.66 -11.32 8.12
N GLU A 128 9.00 -11.54 9.26
CA GLU A 128 7.57 -11.81 9.33
C GLU A 128 6.92 -10.89 10.35
N LYS A 129 5.87 -10.19 9.94
CA LYS A 129 5.10 -9.30 10.83
C LYS A 129 3.64 -9.32 10.43
N VAL A 130 2.76 -9.22 11.43
CA VAL A 130 1.36 -8.82 11.17
C VAL A 130 1.39 -7.42 10.59
N THR A 131 0.87 -7.31 9.37
CA THR A 131 0.92 -6.11 8.55
C THR A 131 -0.49 -5.62 8.33
N GLY A 132 -0.70 -4.33 8.62
CA GLY A 132 -1.98 -3.65 8.51
C GLY A 132 -1.91 -2.51 7.50
N ILE A 133 -2.95 -2.37 6.68
CA ILE A 133 -3.05 -1.36 5.62
C ILE A 133 -4.43 -0.73 5.71
N LEU A 134 -4.44 0.60 5.79
CA LEU A 134 -5.61 1.43 5.53
C LEU A 134 -5.25 2.36 4.38
N GLY A 135 -6.04 2.33 3.31
CA GLY A 135 -5.74 3.10 2.11
C GLY A 135 -6.95 3.40 1.24
N VAL A 136 -6.69 4.07 0.12
CA VAL A 136 -7.68 4.33 -0.93
C VAL A 136 -7.09 3.90 -2.25
N ALA A 137 -7.71 2.93 -2.91
CA ALA A 137 -7.45 2.66 -4.31
C ALA A 137 -8.28 3.63 -5.18
N PRO A 138 -7.73 4.17 -6.27
CA PRO A 138 -8.56 4.79 -7.30
C PRO A 138 -9.54 3.73 -7.85
N ILE A 139 -10.75 4.14 -8.23
CA ILE A 139 -11.71 3.23 -8.86
C ILE A 139 -11.03 2.59 -10.07
N ARG A 140 -11.04 1.25 -10.12
CA ARG A 140 -10.26 0.40 -11.02
C ARG A 140 -10.23 0.98 -12.44
N ASN A 141 -9.05 1.39 -12.91
CA ASN A 141 -8.78 1.36 -14.35
C ASN A 141 -8.85 -0.11 -14.75
N SER A 142 -9.72 -0.47 -15.70
CA SER A 142 -10.05 -1.87 -15.95
C SER A 142 -8.81 -2.62 -16.48
N TYR A 143 -8.16 -3.37 -15.60
CA TYR A 143 -7.09 -4.31 -15.90
C TYR A 143 -7.40 -5.19 -17.13
N SER A 144 -8.68 -5.51 -17.33
CA SER A 144 -9.18 -6.23 -18.51
C SER A 144 -8.74 -5.58 -19.83
N GLN A 145 -8.73 -4.26 -19.95
CA GLN A 145 -8.33 -3.59 -21.19
C GLN A 145 -6.82 -3.69 -21.47
N ILE A 146 -5.99 -3.62 -20.43
CA ILE A 146 -4.52 -3.76 -20.57
C ILE A 146 -4.19 -5.20 -20.95
N ARG A 147 -4.83 -6.17 -20.29
CA ARG A 147 -4.69 -7.58 -20.59
C ARG A 147 -5.18 -7.91 -22.00
N GLU A 148 -6.36 -7.46 -22.39
CA GLU A 148 -6.90 -7.64 -23.75
C GLU A 148 -5.98 -7.03 -24.81
N THR A 149 -5.44 -5.83 -24.56
CA THR A 149 -4.49 -5.20 -25.47
C THR A 149 -3.22 -6.03 -25.62
N ALA A 150 -2.69 -6.55 -24.50
CA ALA A 150 -1.51 -7.41 -24.52
C ALA A 150 -1.79 -8.73 -25.24
N GLU A 151 -2.92 -9.38 -24.96
CA GLU A 151 -3.38 -10.61 -25.64
C GLU A 151 -3.49 -10.41 -27.15
N GLN A 152 -4.06 -9.29 -27.59
CA GLN A 152 -4.20 -8.95 -29.01
C GLN A 152 -2.85 -8.73 -29.72
N HIS A 153 -1.86 -8.16 -29.05
CA HIS A 153 -0.59 -7.76 -29.68
C HIS A 153 0.49 -8.83 -29.62
N PHE A 154 0.56 -9.60 -28.53
CA PHE A 154 1.65 -10.55 -28.30
C PHE A 154 1.24 -12.01 -28.51
N GLY A 155 -0.06 -12.33 -28.44
CA GLY A 155 -0.57 -13.70 -28.54
C GLY A 155 -0.11 -14.64 -27.41
N GLY A 156 -0.77 -15.78 -27.25
CA GLY A 156 -0.28 -16.89 -26.40
C GLY A 156 -0.82 -16.94 -24.96
N ASN A 157 -0.52 -18.06 -24.29
CA ASN A 157 -0.87 -18.34 -22.89
C ASN A 157 -0.02 -17.47 -21.96
N PHE A 158 -0.57 -16.33 -21.53
CA PHE A 158 0.00 -15.53 -20.46
C PHE A 158 0.10 -16.39 -19.20
N HIS A 159 1.27 -16.41 -18.55
CA HIS A 159 1.32 -16.81 -17.15
C HIS A 159 0.38 -15.89 -16.35
N ALA A 160 -0.20 -16.38 -15.25
CA ALA A 160 -1.17 -15.60 -14.48
C ALA A 160 -0.55 -14.27 -14.01
N ILE A 161 -0.86 -13.18 -14.73
CA ILE A 161 -0.44 -11.83 -14.37
C ILE A 161 -1.30 -11.41 -13.18
N SER A 162 -0.66 -11.13 -12.05
CA SER A 162 -1.39 -10.59 -10.90
C SER A 162 -1.91 -9.19 -11.24
N GLU A 163 -3.20 -8.95 -10.99
CA GLU A 163 -3.75 -7.59 -11.06
C GLU A 163 -3.06 -6.72 -10.00
N ILE A 164 -2.54 -5.57 -10.39
CA ILE A 164 -1.89 -4.63 -9.48
C ILE A 164 -2.90 -3.56 -9.08
N ILE A 165 -3.19 -3.49 -7.79
CA ILE A 165 -4.00 -2.45 -7.20
C ILE A 165 -3.07 -1.42 -6.56
N GLY A 166 -2.85 -0.33 -7.30
CA GLY A 166 -2.26 0.88 -6.75
C GLY A 166 -3.18 1.49 -5.71
N PHE A 167 -2.65 1.85 -4.56
CA PHE A 167 -3.40 2.53 -3.51
C PHE A 167 -2.58 3.63 -2.86
N ARG A 168 -3.30 4.62 -2.33
CA ARG A 168 -2.74 5.65 -1.49
C ARG A 168 -2.89 5.25 -0.03
N ARG A 169 -1.77 5.08 0.65
CA ARG A 169 -1.74 4.81 2.09
C ARG A 169 -2.33 5.96 2.91
N ILE A 170 -3.24 5.63 3.83
CA ILE A 170 -3.74 6.51 4.90
C ILE A 170 -3.02 6.21 6.22
N SER A 171 -2.88 4.93 6.55
CA SER A 171 -2.20 4.42 7.73
C SER A 171 -1.71 2.99 7.47
N CYS A 172 -0.67 2.55 8.19
CA CYS A 172 -0.13 1.21 8.07
C CYS A 172 0.58 0.76 9.36
N VAL A 173 0.88 -0.53 9.42
CA VAL A 173 1.76 -1.14 10.42
C VAL A 173 2.43 -2.38 9.83
N GLY A 174 3.56 -2.79 10.39
CA GLY A 174 4.24 -4.03 10.04
C GLY A 174 5.26 -3.83 8.92
N ILE A 175 5.14 -4.61 7.85
CA ILE A 175 6.02 -4.51 6.66
C ILE A 175 5.54 -3.44 5.68
N ALA A 176 4.26 -3.05 5.75
CA ALA A 176 3.76 -1.94 4.96
C ALA A 176 4.27 -0.61 5.56
N GLY A 177 5.00 0.17 4.76
CA GLY A 177 5.44 1.54 5.05
C GLY A 177 6.64 1.74 6.00
N GLY A 178 7.21 2.94 5.96
CA GLY A 178 8.43 3.33 6.68
C GLY A 178 9.71 3.15 5.86
N LYS A 179 10.88 3.54 6.41
CA LYS A 179 12.20 3.45 5.70
C LYS A 179 12.58 2.04 5.23
N GLU A 180 11.95 1.03 5.83
CA GLU A 180 12.13 -0.38 5.49
C GLU A 180 10.86 -1.04 4.94
N GLY A 181 9.83 -0.24 4.68
CA GLY A 181 8.54 -0.74 4.22
C GLY A 181 8.58 -1.14 2.75
N GLU A 182 7.83 -2.19 2.41
CA GLU A 182 7.65 -2.61 1.03
C GLU A 182 6.64 -1.69 0.34
N ALA A 183 7.03 -1.18 -0.83
CA ALA A 183 6.13 -0.44 -1.70
C ALA A 183 5.23 -1.39 -2.50
N PHE A 184 5.60 -2.66 -2.61
CA PHE A 184 4.91 -3.66 -3.41
C PHE A 184 4.67 -4.92 -2.57
N LEU A 185 3.41 -5.25 -2.34
CA LEU A 185 2.99 -6.39 -1.54
C LEU A 185 2.35 -7.43 -2.46
N VAL A 186 3.05 -8.55 -2.65
CA VAL A 186 2.67 -9.61 -3.58
C VAL A 186 1.84 -10.70 -2.90
N PRO A 187 0.95 -11.39 -3.63
CA PRO A 187 0.10 -12.45 -3.07
C PRO A 187 0.85 -13.49 -2.24
N ASN A 188 1.97 -14.00 -2.75
CA ASN A 188 2.77 -15.05 -2.11
C ASN A 188 3.54 -14.60 -0.86
N GLY A 189 3.54 -13.30 -0.54
CA GLY A 189 4.08 -12.79 0.71
C GLY A 189 3.10 -12.93 1.88
N TRP A 190 1.81 -13.07 1.62
CA TRP A 190 0.78 -13.22 2.66
C TRP A 190 0.81 -14.63 3.26
N LEU A 191 0.91 -14.73 4.59
CA LEU A 191 0.93 -16.01 5.30
C LEU A 191 -0.49 -16.50 5.60
N ILE A 192 -1.28 -16.64 4.55
CA ILE A 192 -2.70 -16.99 4.58
C ILE A 192 -2.86 -18.33 3.86
N GLY A 193 -2.47 -19.42 4.54
CA GLY A 193 -2.42 -20.74 3.92
C GLY A 193 -1.42 -20.80 2.76
N ASP A 194 -1.86 -21.33 1.64
CA ASP A 194 -1.12 -21.56 0.38
C ASP A 194 -1.48 -20.52 -0.70
N VAL A 195 -1.81 -19.29 -0.32
CA VAL A 195 -2.07 -18.21 -1.29
C VAL A 195 -0.81 -17.92 -2.11
N SER A 196 -0.85 -18.28 -3.39
CA SER A 196 0.15 -17.92 -4.40
C SER A 196 -0.40 -17.01 -5.50
N GLU A 197 -1.71 -16.75 -5.49
CA GLU A 197 -2.44 -16.00 -6.50
C GLU A 197 -3.30 -14.90 -5.85
N GLY A 198 -3.72 -13.93 -6.66
CA GLY A 198 -4.53 -12.79 -6.21
C GLY A 198 -3.94 -11.46 -6.68
N VAL A 199 -4.34 -10.39 -6.03
CA VAL A 199 -3.92 -9.03 -6.40
C VAL A 199 -2.64 -8.63 -5.69
N ALA A 200 -1.74 -7.96 -6.39
CA ALA A 200 -0.62 -7.27 -5.77
C ALA A 200 -1.07 -5.87 -5.32
N LEU A 201 -0.61 -5.41 -4.15
CA LEU A 201 -0.90 -4.07 -3.64
C LEU A 201 0.33 -3.18 -3.82
N ASN A 202 0.17 -2.08 -4.54
CA ASN A 202 1.24 -1.11 -4.79
C ASN A 202 0.97 0.17 -3.99
N ASP A 203 1.78 0.42 -2.97
CA ASP A 203 1.69 1.61 -2.14
C ASP A 203 2.27 2.83 -2.88
N MET A 204 1.39 3.55 -3.56
CA MET A 204 1.75 4.73 -4.36
C MET A 204 2.29 5.87 -3.48
N THR A 205 1.93 5.92 -2.20
CA THR A 205 2.50 6.89 -1.25
C THR A 205 3.98 6.59 -1.03
N GLU A 206 4.34 5.33 -0.86
CA GLU A 206 5.73 4.89 -0.71
C GLU A 206 6.53 5.08 -2.01
N GLN A 207 5.96 4.72 -3.17
CA GLN A 207 6.59 4.94 -4.47
C GLN A 207 6.91 6.42 -4.69
N TYR A 208 5.95 7.30 -4.40
CA TYR A 208 6.15 8.74 -4.49
C TYR A 208 7.28 9.24 -3.58
N ALA A 209 7.35 8.75 -2.34
CA ALA A 209 8.41 9.11 -1.41
C ALA A 209 9.79 8.68 -1.92
N ARG A 210 9.90 7.48 -2.50
CA ARG A 210 11.14 6.97 -3.11
C ARG A 210 11.57 7.82 -4.31
N ILE A 211 10.64 8.16 -5.21
CA ILE A 211 10.92 9.03 -6.37
C ILE A 211 11.33 10.43 -5.93
N ARG A 212 10.65 11.01 -4.93
CA ARG A 212 11.04 12.28 -4.31
C ARG A 212 12.47 12.23 -3.78
N ALA A 213 12.86 11.16 -3.09
CA ALA A 213 14.22 10.98 -2.61
C ALA A 213 15.25 10.90 -3.76
N SER A 214 14.84 10.41 -4.94
CA SER A 214 15.67 10.34 -6.14
C SER A 214 15.75 11.64 -6.95
N GLU A 215 14.94 12.67 -6.63
CA GLU A 215 14.86 13.93 -7.41
C GLU A 215 16.24 14.54 -7.70
N THR A 216 17.05 14.70 -6.66
CA THR A 216 18.38 15.30 -6.76
C THR A 216 19.30 14.49 -7.67
N THR A 217 19.17 13.16 -7.65
CA THR A 217 19.95 12.25 -8.50
C THR A 217 19.53 12.39 -9.96
N VAL A 218 18.22 12.43 -10.24
CA VAL A 218 17.68 12.64 -11.59
C VAL A 218 18.19 13.96 -12.17
N ARG A 219 18.11 15.05 -11.39
CA ARG A 219 18.59 16.37 -11.81
C ARG A 219 20.10 16.46 -12.03
N ARG A 220 20.87 15.55 -11.41
CA ARG A 220 22.33 15.47 -11.60
C ARG A 220 22.72 14.72 -12.88
N ILE A 221 21.95 13.70 -13.26
CA ILE A 221 22.27 12.81 -14.37
C ILE A 221 21.68 13.32 -15.70
N LEU A 222 20.47 13.87 -15.65
CA LEU A 222 19.76 14.31 -16.85
C LEU A 222 19.99 15.80 -17.13
N SER A 223 19.86 16.18 -18.41
CA SER A 223 19.73 17.58 -18.78
C SER A 223 18.51 18.20 -18.08
N ARG A 224 18.54 19.51 -17.82
CA ARG A 224 17.46 20.21 -17.11
C ARG A 224 16.08 19.93 -17.73
N ASN A 225 15.96 20.04 -19.05
CA ASN A 225 14.69 19.82 -19.76
C ASN A 225 14.21 18.38 -19.65
N SER A 226 15.13 17.41 -19.75
CA SER A 226 14.81 15.98 -19.59
C SER A 226 14.41 15.64 -18.15
N ALA A 227 15.12 16.21 -17.16
CA ALA A 227 14.80 16.05 -15.76
C ALA A 227 13.42 16.64 -15.44
N ASP A 228 13.12 17.85 -15.92
CA ASP A 228 11.83 18.49 -15.69
C ASP A 228 10.69 17.72 -16.38
N LEU A 229 10.92 17.16 -17.58
CA LEU A 229 9.94 16.31 -18.25
C LEU A 229 9.63 15.03 -17.46
N VAL A 230 10.66 14.30 -17.03
CA VAL A 230 10.48 13.05 -16.26
C VAL A 230 9.85 13.35 -14.90
N LEU A 231 10.37 14.34 -14.17
CA LEU A 231 9.86 14.68 -12.85
C LEU A 231 8.43 15.23 -12.91
N SER A 232 8.07 16.02 -13.92
CA SER A 232 6.70 16.56 -14.04
C SER A 232 5.65 15.47 -14.28
N ALA A 233 5.98 14.42 -15.04
CA ALA A 233 5.08 13.30 -15.27
C ALA A 233 4.84 12.45 -14.01
N VAL A 234 5.85 12.35 -13.14
CA VAL A 234 5.88 11.40 -12.02
C VAL A 234 5.60 12.08 -10.67
N MET A 235 5.84 13.40 -10.55
CA MET A 235 5.60 14.17 -9.33
C MET A 235 4.18 14.77 -9.22
N ASP A 236 3.39 14.72 -10.28
CA ASP A 236 1.94 14.94 -10.17
C ASP A 236 1.35 13.80 -9.35
N THR A 237 0.82 14.10 -8.16
CA THR A 237 0.36 13.09 -7.21
C THR A 237 -0.82 12.26 -7.71
N ILE A 238 -1.56 12.77 -8.69
CA ILE A 238 -2.75 12.12 -9.24
C ILE A 238 -2.36 11.41 -10.53
N LYS A 239 -1.87 12.17 -11.51
CA LYS A 239 -1.51 11.62 -12.83
C LYS A 239 -0.31 10.71 -12.75
N GLY A 240 0.69 11.06 -11.92
CA GLY A 240 1.88 10.25 -11.72
C GLY A 240 1.56 8.92 -11.04
N ALA A 241 0.63 8.89 -10.08
CA ALA A 241 0.22 7.63 -9.44
C ALA A 241 -0.53 6.71 -10.42
N SER A 242 -1.44 7.25 -11.24
CA SER A 242 -2.09 6.45 -12.29
C SER A 242 -1.11 5.94 -13.33
N LEU A 243 -0.20 6.81 -13.78
CA LEU A 243 0.81 6.47 -14.79
C LEU A 243 1.76 5.39 -14.27
N GLN A 244 2.22 5.51 -13.03
CA GLN A 244 3.05 4.50 -12.39
C GLN A 244 2.30 3.17 -12.25
N ASN A 245 1.05 3.19 -11.78
CA ASN A 245 0.29 1.93 -11.66
C ASN A 245 0.11 1.24 -13.03
N LEU A 246 -0.12 2.04 -14.08
CA LEU A 246 -0.20 1.54 -15.45
C LEU A 246 1.15 0.98 -15.94
N GLU A 247 2.25 1.69 -15.69
CA GLU A 247 3.60 1.25 -16.04
C GLU A 247 3.98 -0.06 -15.32
N PHE A 248 3.72 -0.17 -14.02
CA PHE A 248 3.89 -1.42 -13.29
C PHE A 248 3.01 -2.54 -13.84
N GLN A 249 1.77 -2.23 -14.23
CA GLN A 249 0.90 -3.24 -14.82
C GLN A 249 1.44 -3.74 -16.16
N PHE A 250 1.99 -2.85 -16.99
CA PHE A 250 2.69 -3.21 -18.22
C PHE A 250 3.97 -4.00 -17.94
N HIS A 251 4.71 -3.66 -16.89
CA HIS A 251 5.90 -4.38 -16.45
C HIS A 251 5.58 -5.83 -16.07
N GLU A 252 4.52 -6.04 -15.27
CA GLU A 252 4.07 -7.39 -14.91
C GLU A 252 3.54 -8.17 -16.11
N VAL A 253 2.86 -7.49 -17.05
CA VAL A 253 2.45 -8.09 -18.32
C VAL A 253 3.67 -8.53 -19.13
N ALA A 254 4.71 -7.69 -19.21
CA ALA A 254 5.96 -7.98 -19.90
C ALA A 254 6.64 -9.23 -19.31
N HIS A 255 6.73 -9.32 -17.98
CA HIS A 255 7.19 -10.52 -17.31
C HIS A 255 6.33 -11.75 -17.62
N GLY A 256 5.00 -11.59 -17.65
CA GLY A 256 4.06 -12.65 -18.00
C GLY A 256 4.22 -13.21 -19.43
N ILE A 257 4.82 -12.44 -20.34
CA ILE A 257 5.16 -12.85 -21.72
C ILE A 257 6.65 -13.14 -21.93
N GLY A 258 7.47 -13.10 -20.87
CA GLY A 258 8.89 -13.42 -20.93
C GLY A 258 9.80 -12.30 -21.49
N LEU A 259 9.37 -11.03 -21.41
CA LEU A 259 10.18 -9.83 -21.67
C LEU A 259 10.70 -9.22 -20.36
#